data_AF-R9T6E7-F1
#
_entry.id   AF-R9T6E7-F1
#
_cell.length_a   1.000
_cell.length_b   1.000
_cell.length_c   1.000
_cell.angle_alpha   90.00
_cell.angle_beta   90.00
_cell.angle_gamma   90.00
#
_symmetry.space_group_name_H-M   'P 1'
#
loop_
_entity.id
_entity.type
_entity.pdbx_description
1 polymer ?
#
loop_
_entity_poly.entity_id
_entity_poly.type
_entity_poly.pdbx_seq_one_letter_code
_entity_poly.pdbx_strand_id
1 'polypeptide(L)'
;MNKKYLVLAAALIIALACAAGAIYIISDDDDKSVSSSSGESYSITYVLNGGINSDLNMDSYQSGNEYKIYNPTSDEMYFYAWYLDENFENECNKITPDMQGDLTLYARWADNLEGKGISFMVSGCVKAGFFTEYEMTGVENYMYLYYDQEADRYFMSNTSEYVYSSGFLKETKDYESTYWSDESDIIWTYAGETTIDTINGEKLCEVWQGTDAQGTFVQTQYIGDEWIPYIMTYESKTTRSTTYLEYIFAGDFTFEASDEYNVQVYCDAGIIVSGNGKYNPGEIVILTASVEEGTEFQGWYDAAGNLLSSDLSYEFEIVAADVVVYAINNTDPDFTYESGHEIEFNNGINIGSASSKIVDIDSGETIAEFSGSSFAYTFDTAGEYAVYITGEYDGSAYYGYCTIIVTGDIARSYEWSFEGKTYTYDLNIEYADLLYYRNLYSTEERQQGTASHDRSFVTSNDEYIVQIAADFKKMTSGMDDLQVAGFILKFIQSLDYQADDVYMGYEEYWKFPLETLFDLGGDCEDTSILYCAIADAMGYDTALLLLPGHMAAGISVDDCKGFGFTTWLNTYYYCETTSDGYDVGENPNTQLYNGRTVTLITI
;
A
#
# COMPACT_ATOMS: atom_id res chain seq x y z
N MET A 1 28.02 -32.80 15.57
CA MET A 1 27.52 -31.42 15.74
C MET A 1 28.12 -30.59 14.62
N ASN A 2 27.44 -30.52 13.48
CA ASN A 2 27.76 -29.55 12.43
C ASN A 2 26.98 -28.29 12.82
N LYS A 3 27.58 -27.37 13.59
CA LYS A 3 27.00 -26.03 13.78
C LYS A 3 27.19 -25.31 12.43
N LYS A 4 26.19 -25.37 11.55
CA LYS A 4 26.18 -24.57 10.32
C LYS A 4 25.74 -23.17 10.71
N TYR A 5 26.73 -22.29 10.85
CA TYR A 5 26.52 -20.85 11.00
C TYR A 5 25.66 -20.34 9.85
N LEU A 6 24.53 -19.71 10.16
CA LEU A 6 23.71 -19.06 9.15
C LEU A 6 24.26 -17.67 8.91
N VAL A 7 25.17 -17.63 7.95
CA VAL A 7 25.82 -16.43 7.49
C VAL A 7 24.77 -15.59 6.75
N LEU A 8 24.37 -14.45 7.32
CA LEU A 8 23.24 -13.64 6.84
C LEU A 8 23.49 -13.10 5.42
N ALA A 9 22.68 -13.46 4.43
CA ALA A 9 22.77 -12.87 3.10
C ALA A 9 22.13 -11.47 3.12
N ALA A 10 22.90 -10.42 2.86
CA ALA A 10 22.35 -9.07 2.74
C ALA A 10 21.46 -8.98 1.49
N ALA A 11 20.17 -8.67 1.67
CA ALA A 11 19.21 -8.48 0.58
C ALA A 11 19.38 -7.07 -0.02
N LEU A 12 19.56 -6.98 -1.34
CA LEU A 12 19.81 -5.71 -2.02
C LEU A 12 18.59 -5.32 -2.87
N ILE A 13 17.71 -4.47 -2.34
CA ILE A 13 16.66 -3.81 -3.12
C ILE A 13 17.12 -2.38 -3.42
N ILE A 14 17.62 -2.13 -4.63
CA ILE A 14 17.93 -0.76 -5.11
C ILE A 14 16.77 -0.30 -6.01
N ALA A 15 15.92 0.58 -5.49
CA ALA A 15 14.96 1.34 -6.30
C ALA A 15 15.50 2.75 -6.62
N LEU A 16 15.51 3.12 -7.90
CA LEU A 16 15.81 4.46 -8.43
C LEU A 16 14.51 5.30 -8.50
N ALA A 17 14.47 6.48 -7.89
CA ALA A 17 13.70 7.64 -8.36
C ALA A 17 14.06 8.90 -7.54
N CYS A 18 14.10 10.07 -8.19
CA CYS A 18 14.42 11.37 -7.59
C CYS A 18 13.14 12.20 -7.38
N ALA A 19 13.02 12.98 -6.30
CA ALA A 19 12.99 14.46 -6.34
C ALA A 19 12.59 15.11 -4.99
N ALA A 20 13.28 16.24 -4.73
CA ALA A 20 12.89 17.42 -3.94
C ALA A 20 12.93 17.43 -2.39
N GLY A 21 13.71 18.39 -1.86
CA GLY A 21 13.41 19.11 -0.61
C GLY A 21 14.42 18.92 0.54
N ALA A 22 15.52 19.69 0.53
CA ALA A 22 16.55 19.61 1.57
C ALA A 22 16.14 20.20 2.94
N ILE A 23 16.61 19.49 3.97
CA ILE A 23 16.50 19.62 5.43
C ILE A 23 17.51 20.66 5.98
N TYR A 24 17.32 21.17 7.20
CA TYR A 24 18.40 21.24 8.22
C TYR A 24 17.83 21.37 9.64
N ILE A 25 18.04 20.35 10.49
CA ILE A 25 18.25 20.55 11.93
C ILE A 25 19.68 20.09 12.20
N ILE A 26 20.51 21.02 12.67
CA ILE A 26 21.78 20.74 13.32
C ILE A 26 21.44 20.55 14.80
N SER A 27 21.77 19.39 15.36
CA SER A 27 22.04 19.28 16.79
C SER A 27 23.54 19.12 16.94
N ASP A 28 24.18 20.03 17.65
CA ASP A 28 25.41 19.69 18.35
C ASP A 28 25.48 20.42 19.70
N ASP A 29 26.04 19.65 20.63
CA ASP A 29 26.37 19.86 22.05
C ASP A 29 26.06 21.19 22.75
N ASP A 30 25.50 21.07 23.96
CA ASP A 30 26.19 21.60 25.15
C ASP A 30 25.68 20.95 26.45
N ASP A 31 26.61 20.26 27.10
CA ASP A 31 26.95 20.27 28.52
C ASP A 31 25.78 20.23 29.54
N LYS A 32 25.55 19.03 30.09
CA LYS A 32 25.00 18.89 31.45
C LYS A 32 26.03 18.25 32.37
N SER A 33 26.73 19.10 33.10
CA SER A 33 27.30 18.74 34.39
C SER A 33 26.21 18.19 35.31
N VAL A 34 26.20 16.88 35.55
CA VAL A 34 25.37 16.28 36.60
C VAL A 34 26.16 16.33 37.91
N SER A 35 25.60 17.02 38.90
CA SER A 35 26.09 17.03 40.26
C SER A 35 25.97 15.63 40.87
N SER A 36 27.07 15.12 41.41
CA SER A 36 27.12 13.89 42.19
C SER A 36 26.17 13.96 43.39
N SER A 37 25.05 13.24 43.33
CA SER A 37 24.35 12.74 44.52
C SER A 37 24.85 11.33 44.81
N SER A 38 25.22 11.05 46.05
CA SER A 38 25.64 9.73 46.51
C SER A 38 24.47 8.74 46.40
N GLY A 39 24.37 8.02 45.29
CA GLY A 39 23.49 6.85 45.15
C GLY A 39 23.90 5.76 46.13
N GLU A 40 22.92 5.06 46.69
CA GLU A 40 23.17 3.86 47.48
C GLU A 40 23.67 2.74 46.56
N SER A 41 24.65 1.96 47.02
CA SER A 41 25.21 0.86 46.24
C SER A 41 24.53 -0.46 46.64
N TYR A 42 24.14 -1.23 45.63
CA TYR A 42 23.46 -2.52 45.78
C TYR A 42 24.22 -3.60 45.02
N SER A 43 24.07 -4.86 45.43
CA SER A 43 24.73 -6.02 44.81
C SER A 43 23.93 -6.60 43.64
N ILE A 44 24.62 -7.27 42.72
CA ILE A 44 24.02 -8.01 41.61
C ILE A 44 24.46 -9.47 41.73
N THR A 45 23.48 -10.38 41.73
CA THR A 45 23.71 -11.82 41.71
C THR A 45 23.25 -12.39 40.36
N TYR A 46 24.10 -13.16 39.68
CA TYR A 46 23.76 -13.79 38.40
C TYR A 46 23.48 -15.28 38.60
N VAL A 47 22.30 -15.72 38.18
CA VAL A 47 21.88 -17.13 38.12
C VAL A 47 21.95 -17.57 36.66
N LEU A 48 23.06 -18.21 36.29
CA LEU A 48 23.44 -18.45 34.89
C LEU A 48 22.71 -19.64 34.22
N ASN A 49 22.02 -20.48 35.00
CA ASN A 49 21.25 -21.63 34.51
C ASN A 49 21.99 -22.53 33.51
N GLY A 50 23.30 -22.72 33.69
CA GLY A 50 24.13 -23.58 32.86
C GLY A 50 25.17 -22.86 32.00
N GLY A 51 25.04 -21.54 31.79
CA GLY A 51 26.00 -20.76 31.01
C GLY A 51 27.17 -20.16 31.81
N ILE A 52 27.99 -19.38 31.11
CA ILE A 52 29.19 -18.70 31.62
C ILE A 52 28.96 -17.18 31.57
N ASN A 53 29.17 -16.50 32.69
CA ASN A 53 28.99 -15.05 32.77
C ASN A 53 30.05 -14.29 31.94
N SER A 54 29.69 -13.10 31.45
CA SER A 54 30.66 -12.18 30.86
C SER A 54 31.59 -11.60 31.94
N ASP A 55 32.89 -11.54 31.66
CA ASP A 55 33.87 -10.88 32.53
C ASP A 55 33.66 -9.35 32.62
N LEU A 56 32.82 -8.78 31.76
CA LEU A 56 32.42 -7.36 31.78
C LEU A 56 31.25 -7.08 32.72
N ASN A 57 30.54 -8.11 33.19
CA ASN A 57 29.43 -7.94 34.11
C ASN A 57 29.93 -7.60 35.51
N MET A 58 29.39 -6.50 36.06
CA MET A 58 29.72 -6.02 37.40
C MET A 58 28.93 -6.75 38.48
N ASP A 59 29.48 -6.81 39.70
CA ASP A 59 28.87 -7.47 40.87
C ASP A 59 28.02 -6.53 41.75
N SER A 60 27.96 -5.24 41.38
CA SER A 60 27.25 -4.20 42.14
C SER A 60 26.93 -3.00 41.25
N TYR A 61 25.90 -2.22 41.59
CA TYR A 61 25.52 -0.98 40.91
C TYR A 61 25.22 0.15 41.90
N GLN A 62 25.15 1.39 41.40
CA GLN A 62 24.69 2.55 42.20
C GLN A 62 23.34 3.03 41.67
N SER A 63 22.38 3.24 42.56
CA SER A 63 21.08 3.80 42.17
C SER A 63 21.23 5.20 41.57
N GLY A 64 20.35 5.53 40.62
CA GLY A 64 20.40 6.79 39.86
C GLY A 64 21.30 6.76 38.63
N ASN A 65 22.04 5.67 38.39
CA ASN A 65 22.85 5.47 37.19
C ASN A 65 22.25 4.36 36.31
N GLU A 66 22.59 4.39 35.01
CA GLU A 66 22.26 3.32 34.08
C GLU A 66 23.49 2.41 33.85
N TYR A 67 23.28 1.10 33.84
CA TYR A 67 24.33 0.11 33.55
C TYR A 67 23.86 -0.91 32.52
N LYS A 68 24.74 -1.21 31.56
CA LYS A 68 24.56 -2.30 30.60
C LYS A 68 24.78 -3.64 31.29
N ILE A 69 23.95 -4.63 30.96
CA ILE A 69 24.12 -6.02 31.34
C ILE A 69 24.60 -6.75 30.09
N TYR A 70 25.71 -7.49 30.19
CA TYR A 70 26.29 -8.23 29.08
C TYR A 70 25.74 -9.67 29.03
N ASN A 71 25.55 -10.19 27.83
CA ASN A 71 25.04 -11.53 27.60
C ASN A 71 26.04 -12.60 28.11
N PRO A 72 25.59 -13.64 28.83
CA PRO A 72 26.38 -14.82 29.12
C PRO A 72 26.51 -15.69 27.85
N THR A 73 27.41 -16.68 27.88
CA THR A 73 27.70 -17.59 26.75
C THR A 73 27.47 -19.06 27.14
N SER A 74 27.22 -19.94 26.17
CA SER A 74 27.00 -21.38 26.42
C SER A 74 27.23 -22.21 25.16
N ASP A 75 28.22 -23.11 25.18
CA ASP A 75 28.53 -24.00 24.05
C ASP A 75 27.36 -24.88 23.56
N GLU A 76 26.29 -25.02 24.36
CA GLU A 76 25.14 -25.91 24.10
C GLU A 76 23.85 -25.17 23.73
N MET A 77 23.67 -23.89 24.08
CA MET A 77 22.37 -23.21 24.07
C MET A 77 22.50 -21.72 23.70
N TYR A 78 21.44 -21.14 23.10
CA TYR A 78 21.42 -19.72 22.76
C TYR A 78 20.90 -18.89 23.94
N PHE A 79 21.65 -17.88 24.36
CA PHE A 79 21.19 -16.97 25.41
C PHE A 79 19.93 -16.23 24.95
N TYR A 80 18.82 -16.33 25.70
CA TYR A 80 17.55 -15.72 25.32
C TYR A 80 17.46 -14.27 25.83
N ALA A 81 17.35 -14.08 27.15
CA ALA A 81 17.35 -12.78 27.82
C ALA A 81 17.64 -12.95 29.33
N TRP A 82 17.90 -11.83 30.02
CA TRP A 82 18.01 -11.76 31.46
C TRP A 82 16.65 -11.45 32.10
N TYR A 83 16.35 -12.04 33.26
CA TYR A 83 15.09 -11.83 33.97
C TYR A 83 15.31 -11.52 35.45
N LEU A 84 14.41 -10.74 36.06
CA LEU A 84 14.43 -10.38 37.48
C LEU A 84 13.84 -11.47 38.39
N ASP A 85 13.21 -12.49 37.81
CA ASP A 85 12.56 -13.58 38.51
C ASP A 85 12.88 -14.94 37.90
N GLU A 86 12.75 -15.99 38.72
CA GLU A 86 13.06 -17.37 38.35
C GLU A 86 12.07 -18.00 37.35
N ASN A 87 10.87 -17.41 37.20
CA ASN A 87 9.84 -17.89 36.27
C ASN A 87 9.94 -17.24 34.89
N PHE A 88 10.90 -16.32 34.70
CA PHE A 88 11.14 -15.58 33.47
C PHE A 88 9.95 -14.70 33.03
N GLU A 89 9.29 -14.04 33.98
CA GLU A 89 8.14 -13.16 33.71
C GLU A 89 8.54 -11.68 33.50
N ASN A 90 9.64 -11.23 34.12
CA ASN A 90 10.09 -9.83 34.12
C ASN A 90 11.48 -9.70 33.48
N GLU A 91 11.51 -9.48 32.17
CA GLU A 91 12.75 -9.29 31.41
C GLU A 91 13.52 -8.03 31.84
N CYS A 92 14.86 -8.07 31.80
CA CYS A 92 15.75 -7.01 32.24
C CYS A 92 17.00 -6.90 31.35
N ASN A 93 16.96 -5.98 30.38
CA ASN A 93 18.05 -5.79 29.42
C ASN A 93 19.09 -4.73 29.87
N LYS A 94 18.78 -3.94 30.90
CA LYS A 94 19.69 -2.98 31.51
C LYS A 94 19.25 -2.65 32.93
N ILE A 95 20.20 -2.19 33.75
CA ILE A 95 19.90 -1.60 35.05
C ILE A 95 19.58 -0.13 34.83
N THR A 96 18.37 0.30 35.18
CA THR A 96 17.91 1.67 34.97
C THR A 96 18.10 2.53 36.22
N PRO A 97 18.13 3.88 36.09
CA PRO A 97 18.34 4.79 37.22
C PRO A 97 17.34 4.65 38.38
N ASP A 98 16.15 4.14 38.10
CA ASP A 98 15.05 3.95 39.06
C ASP A 98 15.11 2.61 39.82
N MET A 99 15.93 1.65 39.39
CA MET A 99 16.13 0.39 40.12
C MET A 99 16.82 0.63 41.47
N GLN A 100 16.31 -0.03 42.51
CA GLN A 100 16.83 0.04 43.88
C GLN A 100 16.79 -1.34 44.53
N GLY A 101 17.76 -1.61 45.42
CA GLY A 101 17.89 -2.88 46.13
C GLY A 101 18.79 -3.89 45.41
N ASP A 102 19.15 -4.95 46.12
CA ASP A 102 19.96 -6.04 45.56
C ASP A 102 19.19 -6.73 44.41
N LEU A 103 19.86 -6.94 43.28
CA LEU A 103 19.29 -7.58 42.10
C LEU A 103 19.73 -9.04 42.00
N THR A 104 18.82 -9.91 41.59
CA THR A 104 19.14 -11.26 41.12
C THR A 104 18.69 -11.39 39.67
N LEU A 105 19.62 -11.68 38.76
CA LEU A 105 19.37 -11.80 37.33
C LEU A 105 19.46 -13.27 36.91
N TYR A 106 18.39 -13.80 36.34
CA TYR A 106 18.28 -15.17 35.86
C TYR A 106 18.47 -15.22 34.35
N ALA A 107 19.44 -15.99 33.87
CA ALA A 107 19.64 -16.20 32.44
C ALA A 107 18.62 -17.21 31.92
N ARG A 108 17.82 -16.82 30.93
CA ARG A 108 17.00 -17.74 30.13
C ARG A 108 17.77 -18.15 28.87
N TRP A 109 17.52 -19.36 28.42
CA TRP A 109 18.18 -19.95 27.26
C TRP A 109 17.16 -20.58 26.32
N ALA A 110 17.51 -20.68 25.03
CA ALA A 110 16.73 -21.31 23.98
C ALA A 110 17.55 -22.37 23.24
N ASP A 111 16.86 -23.38 22.70
CA ASP A 111 17.48 -24.47 21.93
C ASP A 111 17.71 -24.09 20.46
N ASN A 112 17.04 -23.05 19.97
CA ASN A 112 17.16 -22.49 18.62
C ASN A 112 17.11 -20.94 18.67
N LEU A 113 17.17 -20.30 17.50
CA LEU A 113 17.13 -18.84 17.37
C LEU A 113 15.71 -18.27 17.17
N GLU A 114 14.66 -19.08 17.23
CA GLU A 114 13.29 -18.63 17.02
C GLU A 114 12.89 -17.53 18.02
N GLY A 115 12.22 -16.48 17.52
CA GLY A 115 11.86 -15.31 18.31
C GLY A 115 13.05 -14.42 18.68
N LYS A 116 14.21 -14.59 18.04
CA LYS A 116 15.37 -13.70 18.19
C LYS A 116 15.57 -12.84 16.96
N GLY A 117 16.05 -11.62 17.17
CA GLY A 117 16.47 -10.73 16.10
C GLY A 117 17.81 -10.05 16.38
N ILE A 118 18.44 -9.57 15.31
CA ILE A 118 19.65 -8.76 15.35
C ILE A 118 19.41 -7.49 14.57
N SER A 119 19.84 -6.36 15.13
CA SER A 119 19.88 -5.06 14.47
C SER A 119 21.30 -4.66 14.08
N PHE A 120 21.44 -4.09 12.90
CA PHE A 120 22.69 -3.54 12.36
C PHE A 120 22.54 -2.06 12.08
N MET A 121 23.56 -1.28 12.44
CA MET A 121 23.78 0.03 11.84
C MET A 121 24.49 -0.20 10.50
N VAL A 122 23.86 0.25 9.42
CA VAL A 122 24.40 0.12 8.06
C VAL A 122 24.98 1.46 7.63
N SER A 123 26.17 1.45 7.03
CA SER A 123 26.76 2.62 6.40
C SER A 123 27.58 2.24 5.17
N GLY A 124 27.69 3.12 4.18
CA GLY A 124 28.48 2.81 3.00
C GLY A 124 28.34 3.78 1.85
N CYS A 125 28.87 3.39 0.69
CA CYS A 125 28.73 4.14 -0.54
C CYS A 125 28.37 3.26 -1.73
N VAL A 126 27.50 3.78 -2.60
CA VAL A 126 27.09 3.17 -3.86
C VAL A 126 27.51 4.11 -4.98
N LYS A 127 28.41 3.67 -5.85
CA LYS A 127 28.82 4.38 -7.07
C LYS A 127 28.17 3.72 -8.26
N ALA A 128 27.22 4.40 -8.90
CA ALA A 128 26.50 3.94 -10.07
C ALA A 128 26.87 4.77 -11.31
N GLY A 129 27.88 4.34 -12.06
CA GLY A 129 28.33 5.03 -13.28
C GLY A 129 29.30 6.19 -13.04
N PHE A 130 29.38 7.10 -14.01
CA PHE A 130 30.39 8.17 -14.06
C PHE A 130 30.09 9.40 -13.20
N PHE A 131 28.82 9.61 -12.80
CA PHE A 131 28.35 10.84 -12.16
C PHE A 131 27.52 10.63 -10.89
N THR A 132 27.33 9.39 -10.45
CA THR A 132 26.38 9.08 -9.38
C THR A 132 27.08 8.34 -8.25
N GLU A 133 27.24 9.02 -7.13
CA GLU A 133 27.72 8.46 -5.86
C GLU A 133 26.69 8.81 -4.78
N TYR A 134 26.23 7.79 -4.07
CA TYR A 134 25.35 7.91 -2.92
C TYR A 134 26.10 7.42 -1.69
N GLU A 135 26.03 8.16 -0.60
CA GLU A 135 26.27 7.64 0.73
C GLU A 135 24.98 7.01 1.23
N MET A 136 25.08 5.88 1.92
CA MET A 136 23.96 5.16 2.50
C MET A 136 24.19 5.03 4.00
N THR A 137 23.15 5.29 4.80
CA THR A 137 23.14 5.02 6.24
C THR A 137 21.78 4.48 6.64
N GLY A 138 21.68 3.58 7.61
CA GLY A 138 20.38 3.12 8.07
C GLY A 138 20.44 2.07 9.16
N VAL A 139 19.30 1.45 9.40
CA VAL A 139 19.15 0.33 10.31
C VAL A 139 18.57 -0.85 9.55
N GLU A 140 19.08 -2.03 9.83
CA GLU A 140 18.56 -3.27 9.26
C GLU A 140 18.39 -4.32 10.36
N ASN A 141 17.25 -5.01 10.36
CA ASN A 141 16.91 -6.02 11.34
C ASN A 141 16.73 -7.37 10.64
N TYR A 142 17.32 -8.40 11.23
CA TYR A 142 17.11 -9.79 10.84
C TYR A 142 16.36 -10.50 11.95
N MET A 143 15.30 -11.20 11.62
CA MET A 143 14.41 -11.87 12.57
C MET A 143 14.28 -13.35 12.21
N TYR A 144 14.48 -14.23 13.19
CA TYR A 144 14.33 -15.68 13.05
C TYR A 144 12.90 -16.07 13.44
N LEU A 145 12.07 -16.33 12.44
CA LEU A 145 10.62 -16.48 12.60
C LEU A 145 10.22 -17.93 12.93
N TYR A 146 10.88 -18.90 12.31
CA TYR A 146 10.56 -20.31 12.49
C TYR A 146 11.78 -21.20 12.24
N TYR A 147 11.94 -22.26 13.01
CA TYR A 147 12.97 -23.28 12.81
C TYR A 147 12.40 -24.60 12.27
N ASP A 148 12.74 -24.92 11.02
CA ASP A 148 12.45 -26.21 10.39
C ASP A 148 13.48 -27.25 10.84
N GLN A 149 13.07 -28.11 11.78
CA GLN A 149 13.92 -29.15 12.34
C GLN A 149 14.27 -30.26 11.34
N GLU A 150 13.43 -30.51 10.33
CA GLU A 150 13.68 -31.59 9.35
C GLU A 150 14.73 -31.17 8.32
N ALA A 151 14.66 -29.93 7.84
CA ALA A 151 15.61 -29.38 6.88
C ALA A 151 16.80 -28.65 7.53
N ASP A 152 16.80 -28.45 8.85
CA ASP A 152 17.87 -27.75 9.62
C ASP A 152 18.10 -26.33 9.07
N ARG A 153 17.01 -25.56 8.96
CA ARG A 153 16.98 -24.20 8.38
C ARG A 153 15.99 -23.30 9.12
N TYR A 154 16.17 -21.98 9.00
CA TYR A 154 15.26 -20.98 9.56
C TYR A 154 14.49 -20.25 8.47
N PHE A 155 13.22 -19.96 8.72
CA PHE A 155 12.47 -18.95 7.98
C PHE A 155 12.77 -17.58 8.60
N MET A 156 13.19 -16.61 7.78
CA MET A 156 13.72 -15.34 8.24
C MET A 156 12.95 -14.17 7.65
N SER A 157 12.85 -13.08 8.41
CA SER A 157 12.41 -11.77 7.92
C SER A 157 13.55 -10.77 8.04
N ASN A 158 13.63 -9.88 7.06
CA ASN A 158 14.55 -8.78 7.02
C ASN A 158 13.77 -7.48 6.80
N THR A 159 13.96 -6.52 7.70
CA THR A 159 13.40 -5.17 7.56
C THR A 159 14.53 -4.16 7.58
N SER A 160 14.42 -3.10 6.78
CA SER A 160 15.41 -2.03 6.75
C SER A 160 14.79 -0.67 6.51
N GLU A 161 15.39 0.34 7.13
CA GLU A 161 15.14 1.76 6.86
C GLU A 161 16.49 2.39 6.45
N TYR A 162 16.60 2.78 5.18
CA TYR A 162 17.82 3.37 4.64
C TYR A 162 17.62 4.81 4.23
N VAL A 163 18.63 5.60 4.54
CA VAL A 163 18.83 6.95 4.06
C VAL A 163 19.89 6.96 2.98
N TYR A 164 19.54 7.41 1.79
CA TYR A 164 20.45 7.63 0.67
C TYR A 164 20.73 9.11 0.52
N SER A 165 22.00 9.51 0.45
CA SER A 165 22.42 10.90 0.27
C SER A 165 23.39 11.10 -0.88
N SER A 166 23.15 12.10 -1.73
CA SER A 166 24.06 12.51 -2.79
C SER A 166 24.09 14.03 -2.92
N GLY A 167 25.20 14.64 -2.51
CA GLY A 167 25.31 16.10 -2.43
C GLY A 167 24.28 16.69 -1.45
N PHE A 168 23.29 17.41 -1.96
CA PHE A 168 22.21 18.01 -1.16
C PHE A 168 20.91 17.18 -1.16
N LEU A 169 20.87 16.05 -1.89
CA LEU A 169 19.71 15.17 -1.96
C LEU A 169 19.77 14.15 -0.83
N LYS A 170 18.62 13.90 -0.19
CA LYS A 170 18.44 12.88 0.84
C LYS A 170 17.06 12.22 0.66
N GLU A 171 17.02 10.90 0.69
CA GLU A 171 15.80 10.10 0.56
C GLU A 171 15.81 8.97 1.60
N THR A 172 14.67 8.69 2.22
CA THR A 172 14.48 7.54 3.11
C THR A 172 13.65 6.48 2.41
N LYS A 173 14.04 5.21 2.52
CA LYS A 173 13.30 4.07 1.97
C LYS A 173 13.25 2.93 2.98
N ASP A 174 12.08 2.33 3.07
CA ASP A 174 11.82 1.13 3.86
C ASP A 174 11.73 -0.09 2.95
N TYR A 175 12.27 -1.20 3.42
CA TYR A 175 12.20 -2.48 2.72
C TYR A 175 11.88 -3.60 3.71
N GLU A 176 11.11 -4.57 3.24
CA GLU A 176 10.82 -5.80 3.95
C GLU A 176 10.93 -6.99 3.00
N SER A 177 11.49 -8.09 3.49
CA SER A 177 11.54 -9.36 2.77
C SER A 177 11.50 -10.54 3.72
N THR A 178 11.01 -11.68 3.24
CA THR A 178 11.10 -12.96 3.94
C THR A 178 11.75 -13.98 3.03
N TYR A 179 12.48 -14.92 3.62
CA TYR A 179 13.24 -15.94 2.88
C TYR A 179 13.63 -17.10 3.79
N TRP A 180 13.88 -18.26 3.21
CA TRP A 180 14.55 -19.33 3.93
C TRP A 180 16.04 -19.12 3.97
N SER A 181 16.62 -19.41 5.12
CA SER A 181 18.03 -19.22 5.41
C SER A 181 18.97 -20.01 4.47
N ASP A 182 18.46 -21.02 3.75
CA ASP A 182 19.18 -21.83 2.76
C ASP A 182 18.92 -21.44 1.30
N GLU A 183 18.07 -20.44 1.02
CA GLU A 183 17.78 -19.93 -0.33
C GLU A 183 18.89 -19.04 -0.92
N SER A 184 20.02 -18.91 -0.23
CA SER A 184 21.14 -18.08 -0.68
C SER A 184 22.01 -18.80 -1.71
N ASP A 185 22.18 -18.20 -2.89
CA ASP A 185 23.17 -18.61 -3.90
C ASP A 185 24.63 -18.30 -3.48
N ILE A 186 24.85 -17.78 -2.27
CA ILE A 186 26.18 -17.39 -1.76
C ILE A 186 26.97 -18.62 -1.32
N ILE A 187 28.19 -18.74 -1.86
CA ILE A 187 29.14 -19.77 -1.46
C ILE A 187 30.03 -19.23 -0.35
N TRP A 188 29.86 -19.77 0.86
CA TRP A 188 30.62 -19.37 2.05
C TRP A 188 31.90 -20.19 2.23
N THR A 189 33.00 -19.50 2.53
CA THR A 189 34.32 -20.08 2.80
C THR A 189 34.87 -19.54 4.13
N TYR A 190 35.31 -20.43 5.01
CA TYR A 190 36.01 -20.04 6.24
C TYR A 190 37.36 -19.41 5.92
N ALA A 191 37.59 -18.20 6.42
CA ALA A 191 38.76 -17.37 6.15
C ALA A 191 39.72 -17.24 7.35
N GLY A 192 39.36 -17.76 8.53
CA GLY A 192 40.20 -17.79 9.72
C GLY A 192 39.48 -17.25 10.96
N GLU A 193 40.26 -16.84 11.96
CA GLU A 193 39.78 -16.23 13.20
C GLU A 193 40.56 -14.94 13.49
N THR A 194 39.91 -13.94 14.08
CA THR A 194 40.54 -12.71 14.54
C THR A 194 39.80 -12.12 15.73
N THR A 195 40.51 -11.39 16.59
CA THR A 195 39.88 -10.60 17.65
C THR A 195 39.51 -9.23 17.12
N ILE A 196 38.29 -8.76 17.40
CA ILE A 196 37.80 -7.43 17.05
C ILE A 196 37.21 -6.72 18.27
N ASP A 197 37.24 -5.38 18.26
CA ASP A 197 36.53 -4.55 19.22
C ASP A 197 35.04 -4.48 18.85
N THR A 198 34.15 -4.81 19.78
CA THR A 198 32.69 -4.77 19.57
C THR A 198 31.99 -3.96 20.66
N ILE A 199 30.68 -3.69 20.48
CA ILE A 199 29.84 -3.08 21.52
C ILE A 199 29.73 -3.98 22.78
N ASN A 200 30.09 -5.26 22.67
CA ASN A 200 30.11 -6.24 23.75
C ASN A 200 31.53 -6.55 24.25
N GLY A 201 32.50 -5.66 23.94
CA GLY A 201 33.91 -5.82 24.28
C GLY A 201 34.74 -6.49 23.18
N GLU A 202 36.00 -6.79 23.48
CA GLU A 202 36.85 -7.57 22.57
C GLU A 202 36.30 -8.98 22.40
N LYS A 203 36.09 -9.40 21.14
CA LYS A 203 35.53 -10.71 20.79
C LYS A 203 36.44 -11.44 19.81
N LEU A 204 36.71 -12.71 20.08
CA LEU A 204 37.29 -13.63 19.10
C LEU A 204 36.19 -14.03 18.12
N CYS A 205 36.37 -13.71 16.85
CA CYS A 205 35.41 -13.98 15.80
C CYS A 205 35.99 -14.92 14.75
N GLU A 206 35.18 -15.88 14.30
CA GLU A 206 35.40 -16.57 13.04
C GLU A 206 35.13 -15.61 11.87
N VAL A 207 35.95 -15.68 10.83
CA VAL A 207 35.82 -14.87 9.62
C VAL A 207 35.33 -15.75 8.49
N TRP A 208 34.20 -15.38 7.90
CA TRP A 208 33.59 -16.11 6.79
C TRP A 208 33.46 -15.19 5.57
N GLN A 209 33.82 -15.68 4.39
CA GLN A 209 33.75 -14.93 3.14
C GLN A 209 32.78 -15.60 2.17
N GLY A 210 31.80 -14.86 1.69
CA GLY A 210 30.75 -15.27 0.78
C GLY A 210 30.93 -14.63 -0.59
N THR A 211 30.71 -15.40 -1.66
CA THR A 211 30.72 -14.89 -3.04
C THR A 211 29.59 -15.50 -3.85
N ASP A 212 29.04 -14.75 -4.82
CA ASP A 212 28.19 -15.32 -5.87
C ASP A 212 29.00 -16.26 -6.79
N ALA A 213 28.28 -17.06 -7.58
CA ALA A 213 28.89 -17.97 -8.54
C ALA A 213 29.80 -17.27 -9.58
N GLN A 214 29.61 -15.96 -9.81
CA GLN A 214 30.38 -15.15 -10.75
C GLN A 214 31.53 -14.37 -10.10
N GLY A 215 31.62 -14.34 -8.76
CA GLY A 215 32.60 -13.54 -8.01
C GLY A 215 32.43 -12.02 -8.19
N THR A 216 31.22 -11.56 -8.54
CA THR A 216 30.86 -10.16 -8.76
C THR A 216 30.75 -9.38 -7.46
N PHE A 217 30.40 -10.07 -6.37
CA PHE A 217 30.41 -9.50 -5.03
C PHE A 217 31.12 -10.41 -4.03
N VAL A 218 31.57 -9.78 -2.95
CA VAL A 218 32.20 -10.41 -1.80
C VAL A 218 31.49 -9.89 -0.56
N GLN A 219 31.02 -10.79 0.28
CA GLN A 219 30.56 -10.46 1.63
C GLN A 219 31.55 -11.06 2.63
N THR A 220 31.96 -10.33 3.66
CA THR A 220 32.77 -10.86 4.76
C THR A 220 32.05 -10.67 6.07
N GLN A 221 31.95 -11.72 6.88
CA GLN A 221 31.31 -11.68 8.20
C GLN A 221 32.30 -12.07 9.30
N TYR A 222 32.22 -11.35 10.41
CA TYR A 222 32.98 -11.59 11.64
C TYR A 222 32.01 -12.08 12.71
N ILE A 223 31.95 -13.40 12.89
CA ILE A 223 30.95 -14.07 13.73
C ILE A 223 31.58 -14.41 15.08
N GLY A 224 31.04 -13.84 16.15
CA GLY A 224 31.46 -14.10 17.54
C GLY A 224 30.27 -14.46 18.42
N ASP A 225 30.54 -14.86 19.67
CA ASP A 225 29.49 -15.33 20.61
C ASP A 225 28.54 -16.35 19.95
N GLU A 226 29.16 -17.32 19.29
CA GLU A 226 28.54 -18.45 18.57
C GLU A 226 27.82 -18.10 17.27
N TRP A 227 26.93 -17.12 17.27
CA TRP A 227 26.03 -16.87 16.13
C TRP A 227 25.90 -15.40 15.74
N ILE A 228 26.49 -14.48 16.51
CA ILE A 228 26.31 -13.03 16.30
C ILE A 228 27.31 -12.54 15.25
N PRO A 229 26.86 -12.06 14.08
CA PRO A 229 27.72 -11.32 13.17
C PRO A 229 27.95 -9.94 13.78
N TYR A 230 29.17 -9.64 14.23
CA TYR A 230 29.48 -8.33 14.79
C TYR A 230 29.76 -7.28 13.72
N ILE A 231 30.37 -7.73 12.62
CA ILE A 231 30.67 -6.91 11.45
C ILE A 231 30.32 -7.72 10.21
N MET A 232 29.59 -7.10 9.28
CA MET A 232 29.47 -7.61 7.91
C MET A 232 29.91 -6.51 6.93
N THR A 233 30.70 -6.89 5.94
CA THR A 233 31.05 -6.00 4.83
C THR A 233 30.52 -6.60 3.55
N TYR A 234 29.99 -5.75 2.69
CA TYR A 234 29.50 -6.12 1.37
C TYR A 234 30.21 -5.25 0.34
N GLU A 235 30.92 -5.91 -0.58
CA GLU A 235 31.61 -5.26 -1.69
C GLU A 235 31.11 -5.83 -3.00
N SER A 236 30.62 -4.98 -3.90
CA SER A 236 30.33 -5.40 -5.28
C SER A 236 31.04 -4.52 -6.27
N LYS A 237 31.53 -5.14 -7.36
CA LYS A 237 32.21 -4.43 -8.44
C LYS A 237 31.78 -4.97 -9.79
N THR A 238 31.00 -4.17 -10.49
CA THR A 238 30.65 -4.42 -11.88
C THR A 238 31.52 -3.56 -12.81
N THR A 239 31.32 -3.71 -14.13
CA THR A 239 31.97 -2.81 -15.11
C THR A 239 31.49 -1.36 -15.01
N ARG A 240 30.37 -1.09 -14.33
CA ARG A 240 29.72 0.22 -14.28
C ARG A 240 29.45 0.74 -12.87
N SER A 241 29.58 -0.08 -11.84
CA SER A 241 29.27 0.30 -10.46
C SER A 241 30.22 -0.34 -9.45
N THR A 242 30.38 0.34 -8.32
CA THR A 242 31.02 -0.21 -7.12
C THR A 242 30.18 0.11 -5.91
N THR A 243 29.90 -0.88 -5.08
CA THR A 243 29.20 -0.70 -3.81
C THR A 243 30.10 -1.20 -2.68
N TYR A 244 30.18 -0.44 -1.60
CA TYR A 244 30.74 -0.87 -0.32
C TYR A 244 29.73 -0.55 0.77
N LEU A 245 29.28 -1.55 1.50
CA LEU A 245 28.44 -1.39 2.69
C LEU A 245 29.09 -2.08 3.87
N GLU A 246 28.97 -1.48 5.03
CA GLU A 246 29.42 -1.99 6.31
C GLU A 246 28.25 -2.01 7.29
N TYR A 247 28.11 -3.15 7.95
CA TYR A 247 27.06 -3.46 8.88
C TYR A 247 27.72 -3.68 10.23
N ILE A 248 27.39 -2.85 11.20
CA ILE A 248 27.94 -2.93 12.55
C ILE A 248 26.81 -3.35 13.47
N PHE A 249 27.02 -4.44 14.21
CA PHE A 249 26.06 -4.93 15.19
C PHE A 249 25.68 -3.84 16.18
N ALA A 250 24.38 -3.50 16.21
CA ALA A 250 23.80 -2.48 17.08
C ALA A 250 23.22 -3.10 18.37
N GLY A 251 22.73 -4.34 18.27
CA GLY A 251 22.15 -5.08 19.37
C GLY A 251 21.36 -6.29 18.89
N ASP A 252 21.09 -7.21 19.80
CA ASP A 252 20.12 -8.29 19.64
C ASP A 252 18.83 -7.96 20.41
N PHE A 253 17.73 -8.55 19.98
CA PHE A 253 16.42 -8.39 20.61
C PHE A 253 15.63 -9.70 20.55
N THR A 254 14.57 -9.77 21.35
CA THR A 254 13.60 -10.86 21.36
C THR A 254 12.24 -10.36 20.89
N PHE A 255 11.47 -11.25 20.27
CA PHE A 255 10.07 -11.01 19.90
C PHE A 255 9.31 -12.34 19.97
N GLU A 256 7.98 -12.25 20.08
CA GLU A 256 7.11 -13.42 20.01
C GLU A 256 6.89 -13.74 18.53
N ALA A 257 7.54 -14.78 18.03
CA ALA A 257 7.25 -15.33 16.72
C ALA A 257 5.85 -15.97 16.73
N SER A 258 5.08 -15.81 15.65
CA SER A 258 3.81 -16.51 15.54
C SER A 258 4.06 -17.94 15.07
N ASP A 259 3.59 -18.90 15.84
CA ASP A 259 3.68 -20.32 15.46
C ASP A 259 2.68 -20.69 14.34
N GLU A 260 1.67 -19.84 14.12
CA GLU A 260 0.58 -20.06 13.18
C GLU A 260 0.19 -18.76 12.46
N TYR A 261 -0.09 -18.85 11.16
CA TYR A 261 -0.63 -17.79 10.32
C TYR A 261 -1.97 -18.21 9.76
N ASN A 262 -2.91 -17.26 9.70
CA ASN A 262 -4.26 -17.51 9.25
C ASN A 262 -4.33 -17.43 7.72
N VAL A 263 -4.80 -18.51 7.09
CA VAL A 263 -5.22 -18.49 5.70
C VAL A 263 -6.74 -18.40 5.68
N GLN A 264 -7.22 -17.27 5.17
CA GLN A 264 -8.62 -17.00 5.02
C GLN A 264 -8.99 -16.86 3.54
N VAL A 265 -9.80 -17.78 3.07
CA VAL A 265 -10.23 -17.90 1.69
C VAL A 265 -11.71 -17.55 1.62
N TYR A 266 -12.00 -16.39 1.06
CA TYR A 266 -13.34 -16.00 0.67
C TYR A 266 -13.72 -16.69 -0.63
N CYS A 267 -14.96 -17.12 -0.75
CA CYS A 267 -15.49 -17.74 -1.96
C CYS A 267 -16.77 -17.09 -2.41
N ASP A 268 -16.87 -16.93 -3.73
CA ASP A 268 -17.99 -16.33 -4.40
C ASP A 268 -19.25 -17.20 -4.37
N ALA A 269 -20.39 -16.63 -4.80
CA ALA A 269 -21.61 -17.39 -4.97
C ALA A 269 -21.40 -18.61 -5.89
N GLY A 270 -21.86 -19.79 -5.44
CA GLY A 270 -21.72 -21.05 -6.18
C GLY A 270 -20.31 -21.66 -6.18
N ILE A 271 -19.37 -21.14 -5.38
CA ILE A 271 -18.04 -21.74 -5.15
C ILE A 271 -17.94 -22.22 -3.70
N ILE A 272 -17.39 -23.43 -3.52
CA ILE A 272 -16.99 -23.97 -2.22
C ILE A 272 -15.48 -24.19 -2.25
N VAL A 273 -14.78 -23.66 -1.24
CA VAL A 273 -13.33 -23.77 -1.13
C VAL A 273 -12.90 -24.64 0.04
N SER A 274 -11.66 -25.11 -0.02
CA SER A 274 -10.94 -25.69 1.12
C SER A 274 -9.53 -25.09 1.23
N GLY A 275 -8.88 -25.30 2.38
CA GLY A 275 -7.58 -24.70 2.70
C GLY A 275 -7.66 -23.49 3.65
N ASN A 276 -8.87 -23.17 4.15
CA ASN A 276 -9.03 -22.27 5.28
C ASN A 276 -8.43 -22.90 6.55
N GLY A 277 -7.68 -22.12 7.32
CA GLY A 277 -7.16 -22.59 8.59
C GLY A 277 -5.93 -21.84 9.06
N LYS A 278 -5.29 -22.44 10.04
CA LYS A 278 -4.02 -21.98 10.58
C LYS A 278 -2.91 -22.90 10.12
N TYR A 279 -1.80 -22.29 9.73
CA TYR A 279 -0.65 -22.99 9.17
C TYR A 279 0.64 -22.46 9.79
N ASN A 280 1.61 -23.34 9.96
CA ASN A 280 2.93 -22.94 10.41
C ASN A 280 3.71 -22.31 9.25
N PRO A 281 4.66 -21.38 9.53
CA PRO A 281 5.61 -20.90 8.52
C PRO A 281 6.25 -22.05 7.76
N GLY A 282 6.32 -21.92 6.44
CA GLY A 282 6.91 -22.92 5.58
C GLY A 282 6.01 -24.08 5.19
N GLU A 283 4.81 -24.19 5.78
CA GLU A 283 3.86 -25.20 5.33
C GLU A 283 3.33 -24.85 3.94
N ILE A 284 3.19 -25.89 3.12
CA ILE A 284 2.54 -25.78 1.82
C ILE A 284 1.04 -25.85 2.01
N VAL A 285 0.37 -24.77 1.63
CA VAL A 285 -1.09 -24.67 1.60
C VAL A 285 -1.59 -25.00 0.22
N ILE A 286 -2.53 -25.93 0.16
CA ILE A 286 -3.22 -26.32 -1.09
C ILE A 286 -4.67 -25.87 -0.96
N LEU A 287 -5.01 -24.79 -1.67
CA LEU A 287 -6.39 -24.38 -1.85
C LEU A 287 -7.02 -25.22 -2.97
N THR A 288 -8.29 -25.59 -2.80
CA THR A 288 -9.08 -26.18 -3.87
C THR A 288 -10.47 -25.57 -3.93
N ALA A 289 -10.99 -25.40 -5.15
CA ALA A 289 -12.34 -24.90 -5.42
C ALA A 289 -13.20 -26.01 -6.04
N SER A 290 -14.41 -26.15 -5.54
CA SER A 290 -15.50 -26.93 -6.13
C SER A 290 -16.59 -25.96 -6.58
N VAL A 291 -17.04 -26.11 -7.82
CA VAL A 291 -17.93 -25.17 -8.49
C VAL A 291 -19.29 -25.81 -8.73
N GLU A 292 -20.37 -25.11 -8.40
CA GLU A 292 -21.74 -25.58 -8.63
C GLU A 292 -22.08 -25.62 -10.14
N GLU A 293 -23.10 -26.40 -10.50
CA GLU A 293 -23.53 -26.52 -11.90
C GLU A 293 -24.04 -25.17 -12.42
N GLY A 294 -23.40 -24.63 -13.45
CA GLY A 294 -23.75 -23.34 -14.06
C GLY A 294 -22.85 -22.18 -13.64
N THR A 295 -22.03 -22.34 -12.59
CA THR A 295 -20.99 -21.38 -12.22
C THR A 295 -19.69 -21.69 -12.97
N GLU A 296 -18.94 -20.67 -13.38
CA GLU A 296 -17.58 -20.80 -13.92
C GLU A 296 -16.58 -20.17 -12.95
N PHE A 297 -15.47 -20.87 -12.72
CA PHE A 297 -14.39 -20.37 -11.88
C PHE A 297 -13.47 -19.47 -12.70
N GLN A 298 -13.34 -18.21 -12.28
CA GLN A 298 -12.47 -17.25 -12.96
C GLN A 298 -11.02 -17.35 -12.44
N GLY A 299 -10.84 -17.46 -11.12
CA GLY A 299 -9.52 -17.60 -10.53
C GLY A 299 -9.46 -17.35 -9.02
N TRP A 300 -8.25 -17.53 -8.49
CA TRP A 300 -7.83 -17.11 -7.16
C TRP A 300 -7.18 -15.74 -7.26
N TYR A 301 -7.56 -14.81 -6.39
CA TYR A 301 -7.06 -13.45 -6.36
C TYR A 301 -6.56 -13.08 -4.97
N ASP A 302 -5.58 -12.19 -4.91
CA ASP A 302 -5.20 -11.53 -3.65
C ASP A 302 -6.14 -10.36 -3.32
N ALA A 303 -5.95 -9.74 -2.15
CA ALA A 303 -6.75 -8.61 -1.71
C ALA A 303 -6.59 -7.33 -2.56
N ALA A 304 -5.57 -7.27 -3.42
CA ALA A 304 -5.35 -6.18 -4.37
C ALA A 304 -5.98 -6.48 -5.75
N GLY A 305 -6.63 -7.63 -5.93
CA GLY A 305 -7.25 -8.04 -7.18
C GLY A 305 -6.28 -8.64 -8.19
N ASN A 306 -5.05 -8.98 -7.81
CA ASN A 306 -4.12 -9.65 -8.72
C ASN A 306 -4.47 -11.13 -8.84
N LEU A 307 -4.47 -11.64 -10.07
CA LEU A 307 -4.69 -13.06 -10.34
C LEU A 307 -3.49 -13.89 -9.84
N LEU A 308 -3.74 -14.79 -8.89
CA LEU A 308 -2.77 -15.73 -8.34
C LEU A 308 -2.73 -17.04 -9.16
N SER A 309 -3.90 -17.57 -9.53
CA SER A 309 -4.03 -18.78 -10.34
C SER A 309 -5.42 -18.87 -10.97
N SER A 310 -5.51 -19.37 -12.21
CA SER A 310 -6.79 -19.71 -12.86
C SER A 310 -7.20 -21.18 -12.68
N ASP A 311 -6.33 -22.00 -12.08
CA ASP A 311 -6.60 -23.43 -11.87
C ASP A 311 -7.48 -23.64 -10.63
N LEU A 312 -8.33 -24.68 -10.62
CA LEU A 312 -9.17 -25.03 -9.46
C LEU A 312 -8.38 -25.41 -8.20
N SER A 313 -7.05 -25.52 -8.30
CA SER A 313 -6.17 -25.70 -7.16
C SER A 313 -5.04 -24.68 -7.23
N TYR A 314 -4.70 -24.11 -6.07
CA TYR A 314 -3.61 -23.16 -5.92
C TYR A 314 -2.75 -23.57 -4.73
N GLU A 315 -1.44 -23.68 -4.96
CA GLU A 315 -0.46 -24.14 -3.99
C GLU A 315 0.52 -23.02 -3.71
N PHE A 316 0.73 -22.70 -2.44
CA PHE A 316 1.71 -21.71 -2.00
C PHE A 316 2.27 -22.06 -0.63
N GLU A 317 3.42 -21.48 -0.30
CA GLU A 317 4.09 -21.67 0.99
C GLU A 317 3.73 -20.53 1.95
N ILE A 318 3.49 -20.87 3.22
CA ILE A 318 3.13 -19.87 4.23
C ILE A 318 4.35 -19.07 4.64
N VAL A 319 4.23 -17.76 4.42
CA VAL A 319 5.17 -16.76 4.89
C VAL A 319 4.69 -16.18 6.23
N ALA A 320 5.50 -15.32 6.84
CA ALA A 320 5.21 -14.76 8.16
C ALA A 320 4.18 -13.63 8.15
N ALA A 321 3.08 -13.86 7.44
CA ALA A 321 1.92 -12.98 7.37
C ALA A 321 0.64 -13.80 7.16
N ASP A 322 -0.46 -13.31 7.72
CA ASP A 322 -1.79 -13.85 7.41
C ASP A 322 -2.08 -13.66 5.92
N VAL A 323 -2.73 -14.64 5.31
CA VAL A 323 -3.03 -14.66 3.88
C VAL A 323 -4.52 -14.60 3.67
N VAL A 324 -4.97 -13.63 2.88
CA VAL A 324 -6.36 -13.54 2.41
C VAL A 324 -6.40 -13.81 0.92
N VAL A 325 -7.21 -14.78 0.51
CA VAL A 325 -7.41 -15.18 -0.89
C VAL A 325 -8.89 -15.12 -1.24
N TYR A 326 -9.20 -14.72 -2.46
CA TYR A 326 -10.55 -14.66 -3.00
C TYR A 326 -10.69 -15.65 -4.16
N ALA A 327 -11.61 -16.59 -4.02
CA ALA A 327 -12.04 -17.48 -5.10
C ALA A 327 -13.23 -16.85 -5.81
N ILE A 328 -13.03 -16.35 -7.03
CA ILE A 328 -13.99 -15.52 -7.77
C ILE A 328 -14.61 -16.30 -8.93
N ASN A 329 -15.92 -16.12 -9.13
CA ASN A 329 -16.64 -16.69 -10.26
C ASN A 329 -16.59 -15.72 -11.48
N ASN A 330 -17.24 -16.05 -12.60
CA ASN A 330 -17.23 -15.19 -13.80
C ASN A 330 -18.43 -14.22 -13.89
N THR A 331 -19.22 -14.11 -12.83
CA THR A 331 -20.48 -13.35 -12.75
C THR A 331 -20.33 -12.25 -11.72
N ASP A 332 -20.13 -11.02 -12.20
CA ASP A 332 -20.06 -9.83 -11.35
C ASP A 332 -21.01 -8.75 -11.95
N PRO A 333 -21.98 -8.23 -11.19
CA PRO A 333 -22.29 -8.59 -9.80
C PRO A 333 -22.92 -9.99 -9.67
N ASP A 334 -22.79 -10.62 -8.50
CA ASP A 334 -23.48 -11.89 -8.23
C ASP A 334 -25.01 -11.72 -8.26
N PHE A 335 -25.49 -10.59 -7.73
CA PHE A 335 -26.91 -10.30 -7.64
C PHE A 335 -27.25 -8.86 -8.04
N THR A 336 -28.41 -8.69 -8.64
CA THR A 336 -28.98 -7.37 -8.93
C THR A 336 -30.40 -7.27 -8.41
N TYR A 337 -30.69 -6.20 -7.68
CA TYR A 337 -32.01 -5.92 -7.09
C TYR A 337 -32.43 -4.47 -7.36
N GLU A 338 -33.71 -4.17 -7.18
CA GLU A 338 -34.22 -2.79 -7.19
C GLU A 338 -34.40 -2.30 -5.75
N SER A 339 -33.97 -1.06 -5.50
CA SER A 339 -34.20 -0.39 -4.21
C SER A 339 -35.70 -0.30 -3.86
N GLY A 340 -35.99 -0.23 -2.55
CA GLY A 340 -37.34 -0.13 -2.01
C GLY A 340 -38.18 -1.40 -2.05
N HIS A 341 -37.63 -2.52 -2.55
CA HIS A 341 -38.30 -3.83 -2.59
C HIS A 341 -37.68 -4.80 -1.59
N GLU A 342 -38.53 -5.59 -0.92
CA GLU A 342 -38.06 -6.69 -0.06
C GLU A 342 -37.56 -7.82 -0.95
N ILE A 343 -36.32 -8.25 -0.71
CA ILE A 343 -35.68 -9.38 -1.36
C ILE A 343 -35.59 -10.56 -0.38
N GLU A 344 -35.50 -11.77 -0.91
CA GLU A 344 -35.04 -12.95 -0.16
C GLU A 344 -33.64 -13.31 -0.66
N PHE A 345 -32.62 -13.09 0.19
CA PHE A 345 -31.24 -13.40 -0.14
C PHE A 345 -30.86 -14.82 0.31
N ASN A 346 -30.18 -15.54 -0.58
CA ASN A 346 -29.55 -16.84 -0.35
C ASN A 346 -28.37 -17.00 -1.31
N ASN A 347 -27.19 -17.34 -0.80
CA ASN A 347 -25.97 -17.51 -1.60
C ASN A 347 -25.85 -18.88 -2.29
N GLY A 348 -26.91 -19.69 -2.28
CA GLY A 348 -26.94 -21.05 -2.83
C GLY A 348 -26.54 -22.15 -1.83
N ILE A 349 -25.89 -21.80 -0.72
CA ILE A 349 -25.29 -22.78 0.21
C ILE A 349 -26.05 -22.78 1.54
N ASN A 350 -26.59 -23.94 1.90
CA ASN A 350 -27.35 -24.09 3.15
C ASN A 350 -26.42 -24.29 4.36
N ILE A 351 -26.02 -23.18 4.98
CA ILE A 351 -25.15 -23.15 6.16
C ILE A 351 -25.99 -22.80 7.39
N GLY A 352 -26.33 -23.81 8.20
CA GLY A 352 -27.20 -23.61 9.38
C GLY A 352 -26.62 -22.68 10.45
N SER A 353 -25.29 -22.56 10.51
CA SER A 353 -24.55 -21.67 11.41
C SER A 353 -24.21 -20.31 10.79
N ALA A 354 -24.73 -19.99 9.60
CA ALA A 354 -24.35 -18.78 8.89
C ALA A 354 -24.66 -17.51 9.68
N SER A 355 -23.71 -16.58 9.64
CA SER A 355 -23.84 -15.20 10.05
C SER A 355 -23.46 -14.32 8.86
N SER A 356 -24.36 -13.45 8.43
CA SER A 356 -24.14 -12.58 7.26
C SER A 356 -24.10 -11.12 7.70
N LYS A 357 -23.23 -10.32 7.07
CA LYS A 357 -23.25 -8.85 7.16
C LYS A 357 -23.35 -8.25 5.77
N ILE A 358 -24.20 -7.24 5.62
CA ILE A 358 -24.28 -6.41 4.41
C ILE A 358 -23.44 -5.17 4.66
N VAL A 359 -22.52 -4.89 3.74
CA VAL A 359 -21.60 -3.75 3.77
C VAL A 359 -21.87 -2.89 2.54
N ASP A 360 -22.04 -1.60 2.74
CA ASP A 360 -22.06 -0.61 1.67
C ASP A 360 -20.61 -0.40 1.18
N ILE A 361 -20.34 -0.64 -0.10
CA ILE A 361 -18.97 -0.68 -0.63
C ILE A 361 -18.34 0.72 -0.62
N ASP A 362 -19.13 1.74 -0.98
CA ASP A 362 -18.65 3.12 -1.07
C ASP A 362 -18.22 3.68 0.31
N SER A 363 -19.00 3.38 1.36
CA SER A 363 -18.73 3.88 2.72
C SER A 363 -17.93 2.91 3.59
N GLY A 364 -17.88 1.63 3.23
CA GLY A 364 -17.34 0.55 4.07
C GLY A 364 -18.18 0.24 5.32
N GLU A 365 -19.35 0.85 5.48
CA GLU A 365 -20.19 0.68 6.67
C GLU A 365 -21.00 -0.62 6.61
N THR A 366 -21.08 -1.33 7.74
CA THR A 366 -22.00 -2.46 7.89
C THR A 366 -23.41 -1.93 8.16
N ILE A 367 -24.33 -2.16 7.23
CA ILE A 367 -25.70 -1.62 7.28
C ILE A 367 -26.72 -2.61 7.87
N ALA A 368 -26.42 -3.91 7.83
CA ALA A 368 -27.29 -4.94 8.40
C ALA A 368 -26.53 -6.23 8.72
N GLU A 369 -27.02 -6.99 9.71
CA GLU A 369 -26.49 -8.29 10.10
C GLU A 369 -27.62 -9.30 10.27
N PHE A 370 -27.36 -10.55 9.88
CA PHE A 370 -28.34 -11.64 9.87
C PHE A 370 -27.74 -12.94 10.40
N SER A 371 -28.61 -13.82 10.88
CA SER A 371 -28.25 -15.20 11.24
C SER A 371 -29.14 -16.19 10.50
N GLY A 372 -28.56 -17.33 10.13
CA GLY A 372 -29.18 -18.36 9.31
C GLY A 372 -28.74 -18.31 7.84
N SER A 373 -29.12 -19.33 7.08
CA SER A 373 -28.71 -19.53 5.68
C SER A 373 -29.45 -18.66 4.66
N SER A 374 -30.40 -17.84 5.10
CA SER A 374 -31.13 -16.91 4.25
C SER A 374 -31.70 -15.78 5.09
N PHE A 375 -31.91 -14.61 4.48
CA PHE A 375 -32.56 -13.48 5.12
C PHE A 375 -33.43 -12.71 4.13
N ALA A 376 -34.36 -11.92 4.67
CA ALA A 376 -35.11 -10.95 3.90
C ALA A 376 -34.64 -9.54 4.25
N TYR A 377 -34.50 -8.67 3.25
CA TYR A 377 -34.02 -7.30 3.43
C TYR A 377 -34.57 -6.36 2.36
N THR A 378 -34.69 -5.07 2.67
CA THR A 378 -35.02 -4.01 1.72
C THR A 378 -33.86 -3.02 1.70
N PHE A 379 -33.24 -2.84 0.54
CA PHE A 379 -32.26 -1.77 0.33
C PHE A 379 -32.99 -0.45 0.10
N ASP A 380 -32.77 0.54 0.97
CA ASP A 380 -33.42 1.84 0.86
C ASP A 380 -32.76 2.75 -0.21
N THR A 381 -31.52 2.48 -0.55
CA THR A 381 -30.70 3.26 -1.48
C THR A 381 -30.13 2.36 -2.58
N ALA A 382 -30.03 2.90 -3.80
CA ALA A 382 -29.27 2.29 -4.87
C ALA A 382 -27.76 2.44 -4.59
N GLY A 383 -26.95 1.51 -5.10
CA GLY A 383 -25.53 1.45 -4.81
C GLY A 383 -24.93 0.05 -4.97
N GLU A 384 -23.65 -0.06 -4.68
CA GLU A 384 -22.89 -1.30 -4.62
C GLU A 384 -22.76 -1.78 -3.17
N TYR A 385 -23.07 -3.05 -2.94
CA TYR A 385 -23.05 -3.68 -1.62
C TYR A 385 -22.30 -5.01 -1.68
N ALA A 386 -21.67 -5.38 -0.58
CA ALA A 386 -21.07 -6.70 -0.38
C ALA A 386 -21.80 -7.44 0.75
N VAL A 387 -22.01 -8.74 0.57
CA VAL A 387 -22.45 -9.63 1.65
C VAL A 387 -21.30 -10.52 2.05
N TYR A 388 -20.84 -10.38 3.29
CA TYR A 388 -19.87 -11.29 3.89
C TYR A 388 -20.60 -12.31 4.74
N ILE A 389 -20.30 -13.59 4.51
CA ILE A 389 -20.96 -14.71 5.17
C ILE A 389 -19.89 -15.50 5.92
N THR A 390 -20.10 -15.75 7.20
CA THR A 390 -19.26 -16.65 7.98
C THR A 390 -20.09 -17.83 8.48
N GLY A 391 -19.50 -19.02 8.59
CA GLY A 391 -20.18 -20.18 9.13
C GLY A 391 -19.30 -21.42 9.15
N GLU A 392 -19.94 -22.58 9.28
CA GLU A 392 -19.27 -23.89 9.22
C GLU A 392 -19.93 -24.74 8.13
N TYR A 393 -19.13 -25.17 7.15
CA TYR A 393 -19.55 -26.05 6.08
C TYR A 393 -18.67 -27.30 6.05
N ASP A 394 -19.31 -28.48 6.12
CA ASP A 394 -18.65 -29.80 6.17
C ASP A 394 -17.51 -29.90 7.21
N GLY A 395 -17.71 -29.30 8.39
CA GLY A 395 -16.74 -29.33 9.50
C GLY A 395 -15.57 -28.35 9.38
N SER A 396 -15.58 -27.47 8.37
CA SER A 396 -14.56 -26.43 8.16
C SER A 396 -15.17 -25.02 8.21
N ALA A 397 -14.35 -24.03 8.55
CA ALA A 397 -14.76 -22.64 8.49
C ALA A 397 -15.11 -22.25 7.04
N TYR A 398 -16.24 -21.55 6.88
CA TYR A 398 -16.72 -21.03 5.60
C TYR A 398 -16.71 -19.50 5.63
N TYR A 399 -16.15 -18.91 4.57
CA TYR A 399 -16.15 -17.47 4.33
C TYR A 399 -16.73 -17.23 2.93
N GLY A 400 -17.98 -16.82 2.87
CA GLY A 400 -18.64 -16.40 1.63
C GLY A 400 -18.49 -14.91 1.41
N TYR A 401 -18.37 -14.52 0.15
CA TYR A 401 -18.40 -13.14 -0.32
C TYR A 401 -19.35 -13.10 -1.52
N CYS A 402 -20.20 -12.08 -1.60
CA CYS A 402 -21.03 -11.83 -2.78
C CYS A 402 -21.13 -10.33 -3.02
N THR A 403 -21.12 -9.92 -4.29
CA THR A 403 -21.42 -8.55 -4.72
C THR A 403 -22.90 -8.40 -5.07
N ILE A 404 -23.49 -7.29 -4.64
CA ILE A 404 -24.88 -6.93 -4.91
C ILE A 404 -24.90 -5.53 -5.49
N ILE A 405 -25.48 -5.40 -6.69
CA ILE A 405 -25.86 -4.10 -7.23
C ILE A 405 -27.34 -3.86 -6.94
N VAL A 406 -27.62 -2.73 -6.30
CA VAL A 406 -28.99 -2.25 -6.10
C VAL A 406 -29.23 -1.09 -7.04
N THR A 407 -30.17 -1.24 -7.96
CA THR A 407 -30.57 -0.20 -8.90
C THR A 407 -31.65 0.70 -8.30
N GLY A 408 -31.84 1.88 -8.90
CA GLY A 408 -32.80 2.90 -8.49
C GLY A 408 -32.27 4.31 -8.73
N ASP A 409 -33.18 5.28 -8.63
CA ASP A 409 -32.88 6.69 -8.78
C ASP A 409 -32.09 7.25 -7.58
N ILE A 410 -30.95 7.89 -7.88
CA ILE A 410 -30.16 8.67 -6.91
C ILE A 410 -30.27 10.15 -7.28
N ALA A 411 -30.70 10.97 -6.32
CA ALA A 411 -30.81 12.42 -6.50
C ALA A 411 -29.46 13.12 -6.33
N ARG A 412 -29.10 13.96 -7.30
CA ARG A 412 -27.95 14.90 -7.27
C ARG A 412 -28.45 16.32 -7.37
N SER A 413 -27.90 17.19 -6.52
CA SER A 413 -28.28 18.60 -6.43
C SER A 413 -27.08 19.49 -6.69
N TYR A 414 -27.28 20.52 -7.50
CA TYR A 414 -26.25 21.48 -7.91
C TYR A 414 -26.69 22.89 -7.57
N GLU A 415 -25.73 23.73 -7.18
CA GLU A 415 -25.94 25.17 -6.92
C GLU A 415 -24.79 25.99 -7.51
N TRP A 416 -25.12 27.01 -8.30
CA TRP A 416 -24.12 27.93 -8.86
C TRP A 416 -24.64 29.35 -8.98
N SER A 417 -23.73 30.30 -9.18
CA SER A 417 -24.08 31.71 -9.37
C SER A 417 -23.65 32.20 -10.74
N PHE A 418 -24.56 32.89 -11.44
CA PHE A 418 -24.29 33.53 -12.73
C PHE A 418 -24.90 34.94 -12.76
N GLU A 419 -24.10 35.93 -13.14
CA GLU A 419 -24.48 37.36 -13.20
C GLU A 419 -25.22 37.87 -11.94
N GLY A 420 -24.79 37.42 -10.76
CA GLY A 420 -25.36 37.84 -9.47
C GLY A 420 -26.69 37.18 -9.09
N LYS A 421 -27.10 36.11 -9.80
CA LYS A 421 -28.25 35.27 -9.46
C LYS A 421 -27.78 33.85 -9.16
N THR A 422 -28.34 33.26 -8.10
CA THR A 422 -28.15 31.85 -7.73
C THR A 422 -29.15 30.98 -8.49
N TYR A 423 -28.64 29.85 -8.99
CA TYR A 423 -29.38 28.81 -9.69
C TYR A 423 -29.19 27.49 -8.96
N THR A 424 -30.22 26.66 -8.98
CA THR A 424 -30.18 25.30 -8.45
C THR A 424 -30.74 24.34 -9.50
N TYR A 425 -30.21 23.12 -9.54
CA TYR A 425 -30.69 22.05 -10.40
C TYR A 425 -30.69 20.73 -9.63
N ASP A 426 -31.74 19.95 -9.78
CA ASP A 426 -31.84 18.60 -9.21
C ASP A 426 -31.97 17.61 -10.37
N LEU A 427 -31.17 16.56 -10.33
CA LEU A 427 -31.15 15.48 -11.31
C LEU A 427 -31.27 14.15 -10.58
N ASN A 428 -32.25 13.34 -10.95
CA ASN A 428 -32.29 11.94 -10.54
C ASN A 428 -31.58 11.11 -11.61
N ILE A 429 -30.62 10.31 -11.18
CA ILE A 429 -29.83 9.43 -12.05
C ILE A 429 -30.14 7.99 -11.66
N GLU A 430 -30.59 7.18 -12.60
CA GLU A 430 -30.75 5.75 -12.38
C GLU A 430 -29.36 5.10 -12.27
N TYR A 431 -29.12 4.41 -11.15
CA TYR A 431 -27.80 3.85 -10.86
C TYR A 431 -27.33 2.84 -11.91
N ALA A 432 -28.26 2.11 -12.54
CA ALA A 432 -27.93 1.21 -13.64
C ALA A 432 -27.32 1.93 -14.86
N ASP A 433 -27.72 3.18 -15.14
CA ASP A 433 -27.18 3.95 -16.26
C ASP A 433 -25.78 4.47 -15.95
N LEU A 434 -25.51 4.84 -14.69
CA LEU A 434 -24.16 5.16 -14.23
C LEU A 434 -23.22 3.96 -14.44
N LEU A 435 -23.65 2.77 -14.02
CA LEU A 435 -22.87 1.54 -14.17
C LEU A 435 -22.63 1.18 -15.63
N TYR A 436 -23.60 1.42 -16.52
CA TYR A 436 -23.40 1.25 -17.95
C TYR A 436 -22.23 2.10 -18.46
N TYR A 437 -22.15 3.38 -18.08
CA TYR A 437 -21.05 4.24 -18.47
C TYR A 437 -19.72 3.83 -17.83
N ARG A 438 -19.70 3.54 -16.52
CA ARG A 438 -18.52 3.03 -15.80
C ARG A 438 -17.89 1.81 -16.48
N ASN A 439 -18.72 0.92 -17.01
CA ASN A 439 -18.29 -0.32 -17.67
C ASN A 439 -18.14 -0.22 -19.20
N LEU A 440 -18.38 0.94 -19.81
CA LEU A 440 -18.37 1.06 -21.28
C LEU A 440 -16.97 0.93 -21.87
N TYR A 441 -15.95 1.32 -21.11
CA TYR A 441 -14.53 1.19 -21.46
C TYR A 441 -13.74 0.59 -20.31
N SER A 442 -12.71 -0.21 -20.64
CA SER A 442 -11.73 -0.62 -19.62
C SER A 442 -10.97 0.60 -19.12
N THR A 443 -10.37 0.49 -17.93
CA THR A 443 -9.55 1.58 -17.37
C THR A 443 -8.44 2.00 -18.33
N GLU A 444 -7.78 1.06 -19.02
CA GLU A 444 -6.72 1.39 -19.98
C GLU A 444 -7.22 2.13 -21.23
N GLU A 445 -8.51 2.00 -21.54
CA GLU A 445 -9.17 2.72 -22.63
C GLU A 445 -9.68 4.11 -22.20
N ARG A 446 -9.69 4.44 -20.90
CA ARG A 446 -10.17 5.71 -20.36
C ARG A 446 -9.09 6.79 -20.31
N GLN A 447 -8.52 7.08 -21.47
CA GLN A 447 -7.48 8.08 -21.62
C GLN A 447 -7.49 8.66 -23.04
N GLN A 448 -6.72 9.72 -23.27
CA GLN A 448 -6.57 10.32 -24.59
C GLN A 448 -6.19 9.27 -25.67
N GLY A 449 -6.98 9.19 -26.74
CA GLY A 449 -6.77 8.24 -27.83
C GLY A 449 -6.83 8.88 -29.21
N THR A 450 -7.69 8.34 -30.07
CA THR A 450 -7.94 8.89 -31.41
C THR A 450 -9.06 9.92 -31.36
N ALA A 451 -9.10 10.87 -32.30
CA ALA A 451 -10.19 11.86 -32.36
C ALA A 451 -11.61 11.27 -32.47
N SER A 452 -11.76 10.00 -32.88
CA SER A 452 -13.06 9.31 -32.86
C SER A 452 -13.38 8.73 -31.48
N HIS A 453 -12.37 8.30 -30.76
CA HIS A 453 -12.47 7.74 -29.41
C HIS A 453 -12.69 8.85 -28.38
N ASP A 454 -11.92 9.93 -28.45
CA ASP A 454 -12.09 11.08 -27.54
C ASP A 454 -13.48 11.69 -27.71
N ARG A 455 -14.01 11.70 -28.95
CA ARG A 455 -15.37 12.17 -29.24
C ARG A 455 -16.46 11.25 -28.67
N SER A 456 -16.20 9.94 -28.51
CA SER A 456 -17.22 9.04 -27.95
C SER A 456 -17.50 9.29 -26.46
N PHE A 457 -16.61 9.97 -25.73
CA PHE A 457 -16.89 10.44 -24.37
C PHE A 457 -17.89 11.60 -24.33
N VAL A 458 -18.01 12.40 -25.40
CA VAL A 458 -18.96 13.52 -25.46
C VAL A 458 -20.35 13.00 -25.85
N THR A 459 -21.09 12.52 -24.85
CA THR A 459 -22.39 11.86 -25.03
C THR A 459 -23.57 12.86 -25.05
N SER A 460 -23.56 13.84 -25.96
CA SER A 460 -24.59 14.89 -26.04
C SER A 460 -26.03 14.40 -26.27
N ASN A 461 -26.19 13.17 -26.77
CA ASN A 461 -27.49 12.54 -27.02
C ASN A 461 -27.98 11.67 -25.85
N ASP A 462 -27.18 11.56 -24.77
CA ASP A 462 -27.58 10.92 -23.53
C ASP A 462 -28.83 11.59 -22.94
N GLU A 463 -29.72 10.82 -22.33
CA GLU A 463 -31.02 11.35 -21.91
C GLU A 463 -30.92 12.38 -20.77
N TYR A 464 -29.96 12.21 -19.86
CA TYR A 464 -29.71 13.15 -18.77
C TYR A 464 -29.14 14.46 -19.33
N ILE A 465 -28.21 14.38 -20.29
CA ILE A 465 -27.65 15.55 -20.97
C ILE A 465 -28.72 16.28 -21.79
N VAL A 466 -29.57 15.55 -22.52
CA VAL A 466 -30.70 16.14 -23.27
C VAL A 466 -31.71 16.81 -22.33
N GLN A 467 -31.98 16.23 -21.16
CA GLN A 467 -32.82 16.83 -20.12
C GLN A 467 -32.21 18.12 -19.59
N ILE A 468 -30.95 18.10 -19.17
CA ILE A 468 -30.21 19.29 -18.70
C ILE A 468 -30.24 20.38 -19.77
N ALA A 469 -29.92 20.06 -21.02
CA ALA A 469 -29.92 21.02 -22.12
C ALA A 469 -31.31 21.65 -22.33
N ALA A 470 -32.38 20.86 -22.24
CA ALA A 470 -33.76 21.35 -22.38
C ALA A 470 -34.16 22.28 -21.22
N ASP A 471 -33.70 22.00 -20.01
CA ASP A 471 -33.99 22.81 -18.83
C ASP A 471 -33.14 24.09 -18.78
N PHE A 472 -31.84 23.98 -19.12
CA PHE A 472 -30.95 25.13 -19.22
C PHE A 472 -31.43 26.10 -20.29
N LYS A 473 -31.92 25.62 -21.46
CA LYS A 473 -32.60 26.45 -22.48
C LYS A 473 -33.76 27.26 -21.90
N LYS A 474 -34.51 26.71 -20.93
CA LYS A 474 -35.59 27.46 -20.25
C LYS A 474 -35.02 28.45 -19.23
N MET A 475 -34.02 28.05 -18.46
CA MET A 475 -33.39 28.86 -17.41
C MET A 475 -32.66 30.09 -17.97
N THR A 476 -32.12 29.98 -19.17
CA THR A 476 -31.38 31.04 -19.87
C THR A 476 -32.25 31.80 -20.87
N SER A 477 -33.57 31.64 -20.84
CA SER A 477 -34.49 32.34 -21.74
C SER A 477 -34.31 33.86 -21.65
N GLY A 478 -33.81 34.47 -22.73
CA GLY A 478 -33.57 35.91 -22.83
C GLY A 478 -32.11 36.33 -22.67
N MET A 479 -31.20 35.38 -22.42
CA MET A 479 -29.75 35.55 -22.55
C MET A 479 -29.32 35.50 -24.02
N ASP A 480 -28.24 36.19 -24.36
CA ASP A 480 -27.55 35.97 -25.64
C ASP A 480 -26.66 34.71 -25.61
N ASP A 481 -26.16 34.29 -26.76
CA ASP A 481 -25.39 33.04 -26.90
C ASP A 481 -24.12 33.02 -26.04
N LEU A 482 -23.45 34.17 -25.86
CA LEU A 482 -22.27 34.29 -25.00
C LEU A 482 -22.65 34.15 -23.52
N GLN A 483 -23.77 34.75 -23.11
CA GLN A 483 -24.31 34.59 -21.77
C GLN A 483 -24.74 33.14 -21.49
N VAL A 484 -25.33 32.45 -22.48
CA VAL A 484 -25.66 31.02 -22.36
C VAL A 484 -24.39 30.18 -22.21
N ALA A 485 -23.36 30.43 -23.03
CA ALA A 485 -22.07 29.74 -22.92
C ALA A 485 -21.40 29.95 -21.55
N GLY A 486 -21.47 31.17 -21.03
CA GLY A 486 -20.98 31.51 -19.70
C GLY A 486 -21.81 30.89 -18.57
N PHE A 487 -23.13 30.76 -18.76
CA PHE A 487 -24.01 30.10 -17.79
C PHE A 487 -23.68 28.62 -17.63
N ILE A 488 -23.46 27.91 -18.74
CA ILE A 488 -23.00 26.51 -18.73
C ILE A 488 -21.63 26.45 -18.06
N LEU A 489 -20.71 27.36 -18.42
CA LEU A 489 -19.36 27.38 -17.84
C LEU A 489 -19.38 27.53 -16.32
N LYS A 490 -20.20 28.43 -15.78
CA LYS A 490 -20.32 28.61 -14.32
C LYS A 490 -21.00 27.44 -13.61
N PHE A 491 -21.86 26.69 -14.30
CA PHE A 491 -22.37 25.43 -13.76
C PHE A 491 -21.24 24.40 -13.63
N ILE A 492 -20.42 24.23 -14.66
CA ILE A 492 -19.28 23.29 -14.63
C ILE A 492 -18.23 23.71 -13.60
N GLN A 493 -17.87 25.00 -13.55
CA GLN A 493 -16.93 25.55 -12.56
C GLN A 493 -17.43 25.47 -11.10
N SER A 494 -18.70 25.10 -10.87
CA SER A 494 -19.23 24.87 -9.52
C SER A 494 -19.02 23.45 -9.01
N LEU A 495 -18.59 22.53 -9.87
CA LEU A 495 -18.27 21.15 -9.51
C LEU A 495 -16.88 21.09 -8.85
N ASP A 496 -16.66 20.08 -8.02
CA ASP A 496 -15.39 19.89 -7.33
C ASP A 496 -14.30 19.40 -8.30
N TYR A 497 -13.09 19.95 -8.18
CA TYR A 497 -11.93 19.40 -8.87
C TYR A 497 -11.50 18.09 -8.22
N GLN A 498 -11.53 16.99 -8.97
CA GLN A 498 -11.22 15.64 -8.49
C GLN A 498 -10.10 15.03 -9.35
N ALA A 499 -8.87 14.96 -8.82
CA ALA A 499 -7.76 14.32 -9.51
C ALA A 499 -7.91 12.79 -9.55
N ASP A 500 -7.62 12.18 -10.69
CA ASP A 500 -7.84 10.73 -10.89
C ASP A 500 -7.07 9.85 -9.93
N ASP A 501 -5.82 10.19 -9.62
CA ASP A 501 -4.97 9.39 -8.73
C ASP A 501 -5.53 9.31 -7.31
N VAL A 502 -6.21 10.35 -6.86
CA VAL A 502 -6.83 10.44 -5.54
C VAL A 502 -8.24 9.85 -5.52
N TYR A 503 -9.05 10.13 -6.54
CA TYR A 503 -10.49 9.81 -6.51
C TYR A 503 -10.85 8.52 -7.24
N MET A 504 -10.09 8.17 -8.29
CA MET A 504 -10.30 6.95 -9.09
C MET A 504 -9.23 5.88 -8.83
N GLY A 505 -8.08 6.26 -8.25
CA GLY A 505 -6.96 5.36 -7.97
C GLY A 505 -6.10 5.04 -9.19
N TYR A 506 -6.22 5.82 -10.27
CA TYR A 506 -5.50 5.62 -11.53
C TYR A 506 -4.73 6.88 -11.92
N GLU A 507 -3.65 6.74 -12.69
CA GLU A 507 -2.91 7.91 -13.20
C GLU A 507 -3.76 8.77 -14.14
N GLU A 508 -4.70 8.15 -14.87
CA GLU A 508 -5.65 8.79 -15.78
C GLU A 508 -6.94 7.96 -15.86
N TYR A 509 -8.11 8.63 -15.84
CA TYR A 509 -9.44 8.04 -15.95
C TYR A 509 -10.45 9.06 -16.50
N TRP A 510 -10.66 9.07 -17.82
CA TRP A 510 -11.69 9.93 -18.43
C TRP A 510 -13.10 9.48 -18.02
N LYS A 511 -13.84 10.35 -17.35
CA LYS A 511 -15.25 10.16 -17.00
C LYS A 511 -16.17 10.50 -18.16
N PHE A 512 -17.26 9.74 -18.29
CA PHE A 512 -18.40 10.17 -19.09
C PHE A 512 -19.16 11.31 -18.39
N PRO A 513 -19.89 12.18 -19.13
CA PRO A 513 -20.69 13.25 -18.56
C PRO A 513 -21.60 12.83 -17.39
N LEU A 514 -22.21 11.64 -17.46
CA LEU A 514 -23.07 11.14 -16.39
C LEU A 514 -22.29 10.82 -15.11
N GLU A 515 -21.07 10.31 -15.22
CA GLU A 515 -20.19 10.03 -14.09
C GLU A 515 -19.76 11.33 -13.41
N THR A 516 -19.32 12.34 -14.18
CA THR A 516 -18.95 13.67 -13.64
C THR A 516 -20.11 14.34 -12.90
N LEU A 517 -21.33 14.21 -13.45
CA LEU A 517 -22.56 14.68 -12.79
C LEU A 517 -22.84 13.89 -11.50
N PHE A 518 -22.73 12.56 -11.55
CA PHE A 518 -22.99 11.71 -10.39
C PHE A 518 -22.00 11.92 -9.25
N ASP A 519 -20.70 12.02 -9.56
CA ASP A 519 -19.63 12.18 -8.58
C ASP A 519 -19.48 13.64 -8.11
N LEU A 520 -20.27 14.55 -8.68
CA LEU A 520 -20.25 16.00 -8.40
C LEU A 520 -18.89 16.66 -8.69
N GLY A 521 -18.10 16.09 -9.61
CA GLY A 521 -16.75 16.54 -9.88
C GLY A 521 -15.96 15.66 -10.86
N GLY A 522 -14.80 16.19 -11.22
CA GLY A 522 -13.84 15.60 -12.16
C GLY A 522 -12.67 16.56 -12.35
N ASP A 523 -11.66 16.15 -13.09
CA ASP A 523 -10.52 17.03 -13.40
C ASP A 523 -10.68 17.72 -14.78
N CYS A 524 -9.59 17.89 -15.54
CA CYS A 524 -9.57 18.77 -16.69
C CYS A 524 -10.34 18.21 -17.90
N GLU A 525 -10.19 16.93 -18.19
CA GLU A 525 -10.90 16.22 -19.24
C GLU A 525 -12.38 16.07 -18.93
N ASP A 526 -12.72 15.65 -17.72
CA ASP A 526 -14.08 15.31 -17.29
C ASP A 526 -15.00 16.51 -17.42
N THR A 527 -14.53 17.62 -16.86
CA THR A 527 -15.28 18.88 -16.84
C THR A 527 -15.35 19.50 -18.24
N SER A 528 -14.32 19.29 -19.08
CA SER A 528 -14.32 19.72 -20.49
C SER A 528 -15.30 18.90 -21.33
N ILE A 529 -15.31 17.59 -21.15
CA ILE A 529 -16.22 16.64 -21.81
C ILE A 529 -17.67 16.96 -21.44
N LEU A 530 -17.96 17.16 -20.14
CA LEU A 530 -19.30 17.53 -19.67
C LEU A 530 -19.76 18.88 -20.23
N TYR A 531 -18.88 19.89 -20.25
CA TYR A 531 -19.17 21.19 -20.88
C TYR A 531 -19.55 21.02 -22.34
N CYS A 532 -18.73 20.30 -23.11
CA CYS A 532 -18.95 20.03 -24.52
C CYS A 532 -20.28 19.30 -24.75
N ALA A 533 -20.61 18.28 -23.93
CA ALA A 533 -21.83 17.49 -24.07
C ALA A 533 -23.09 18.35 -23.86
N ILE A 534 -23.12 19.18 -22.80
CA ILE A 534 -24.27 20.05 -22.52
C ILE A 534 -24.41 21.12 -23.60
N ALA A 535 -23.32 21.80 -23.98
CA ALA A 535 -23.36 22.87 -24.98
C ALA A 535 -23.73 22.36 -26.38
N ASP A 536 -23.21 21.20 -26.79
CA ASP A 536 -23.58 20.55 -28.05
C ASP A 536 -25.06 20.11 -28.06
N ALA A 537 -25.57 19.52 -26.96
CA ALA A 537 -27.00 19.23 -26.80
C ALA A 537 -27.88 20.49 -26.79
N MET A 538 -27.30 21.64 -26.40
CA MET A 538 -27.95 22.94 -26.52
C MET A 538 -27.95 23.50 -27.95
N GLY A 539 -27.11 22.96 -28.84
CA GLY A 539 -27.03 23.29 -30.27
C GLY A 539 -25.83 24.17 -30.63
N TYR A 540 -24.82 24.26 -29.78
CA TYR A 540 -23.59 25.00 -30.04
C TYR A 540 -22.50 24.07 -30.60
N ASP A 541 -21.76 24.55 -31.60
CA ASP A 541 -20.57 23.83 -32.04
C ASP A 541 -19.49 23.91 -30.96
N THR A 542 -19.00 22.76 -30.48
CA THR A 542 -17.96 22.68 -29.44
C THR A 542 -16.72 21.95 -29.93
N ALA A 543 -15.65 21.98 -29.14
CA ALA A 543 -14.44 21.21 -29.38
C ALA A 543 -13.72 20.88 -28.09
N LEU A 544 -13.13 19.68 -28.00
CA LEU A 544 -12.11 19.39 -26.99
C LEU A 544 -10.78 20.02 -27.43
N LEU A 545 -10.15 20.77 -26.53
CA LEU A 545 -8.87 21.42 -26.73
C LEU A 545 -7.81 20.66 -25.93
N LEU A 546 -7.06 19.79 -26.61
CA LEU A 546 -6.01 18.99 -25.99
C LEU A 546 -4.71 19.78 -25.97
N LEU A 547 -4.28 20.20 -24.78
CA LEU A 547 -3.02 20.89 -24.54
C LEU A 547 -2.05 19.95 -23.80
N PRO A 548 -0.73 20.16 -23.90
CA PRO A 548 0.21 19.30 -23.18
C PRO A 548 0.03 19.40 -21.66
N GLY A 549 -0.50 18.35 -21.04
CA GLY A 549 -0.81 18.24 -19.61
C GLY A 549 -2.04 19.03 -19.15
N HIS A 550 -2.97 19.34 -20.05
CA HIS A 550 -4.24 20.00 -19.72
C HIS A 550 -5.28 19.79 -20.83
N MET A 551 -6.54 19.57 -20.47
CA MET A 551 -7.67 19.67 -21.40
C MET A 551 -8.53 20.89 -21.05
N ALA A 552 -9.02 21.58 -22.08
CA ALA A 552 -10.06 22.58 -21.93
C ALA A 552 -11.18 22.36 -22.96
N ALA A 553 -12.35 22.91 -22.68
CA ALA A 553 -13.43 22.97 -23.65
C ALA A 553 -13.28 24.18 -24.58
N GLY A 554 -13.84 24.06 -25.77
CA GLY A 554 -13.95 25.12 -26.77
C GLY A 554 -15.38 25.28 -27.24
N ILE A 555 -15.86 26.51 -27.40
CA ILE A 555 -17.21 26.80 -27.91
C ILE A 555 -17.21 27.86 -29.01
N SER A 556 -18.01 27.65 -30.04
CA SER A 556 -18.23 28.64 -31.10
C SER A 556 -19.49 29.45 -30.81
N VAL A 557 -19.30 30.70 -30.40
CA VAL A 557 -20.37 31.69 -30.20
C VAL A 557 -19.98 33.04 -30.82
N ASP A 558 -20.99 33.78 -31.27
CA ASP A 558 -20.81 35.12 -31.81
C ASP A 558 -20.41 36.11 -30.70
N ASP A 559 -19.78 37.22 -31.10
CA ASP A 559 -19.40 38.36 -30.26
C ASP A 559 -18.44 38.09 -29.07
N CYS A 560 -18.01 36.84 -28.88
CA CYS A 560 -16.95 36.49 -27.92
C CYS A 560 -15.59 37.08 -28.34
N LYS A 561 -14.77 37.40 -27.35
CA LYS A 561 -13.42 37.95 -27.53
C LYS A 561 -12.47 37.22 -26.61
N GLY A 562 -11.22 37.11 -27.03
CA GLY A 562 -10.16 36.55 -26.20
C GLY A 562 -9.44 35.43 -26.91
N PHE A 563 -9.09 34.39 -26.15
CA PHE A 563 -8.32 33.25 -26.61
C PHE A 563 -9.24 32.23 -27.30
N GLY A 564 -8.96 31.97 -28.58
CA GLY A 564 -9.73 31.03 -29.37
C GLY A 564 -8.92 30.44 -30.51
N PHE A 565 -9.38 29.30 -31.01
CA PHE A 565 -8.73 28.50 -32.03
C PHE A 565 -9.59 28.51 -33.29
N THR A 566 -9.06 29.10 -34.37
CA THR A 566 -9.79 29.23 -35.63
C THR A 566 -9.52 28.04 -36.54
N THR A 567 -10.59 27.35 -36.92
CA THR A 567 -10.60 26.35 -38.00
C THR A 567 -11.11 26.99 -39.30
N TRP A 568 -11.21 26.19 -40.37
CA TRP A 568 -11.82 26.64 -41.62
C TRP A 568 -13.32 26.94 -41.50
N LEU A 569 -13.98 26.39 -40.48
CA LEU A 569 -15.42 26.48 -40.25
C LEU A 569 -15.72 27.58 -39.22
N ASN A 570 -15.21 27.40 -38.00
CA ASN A 570 -15.57 28.19 -36.83
C ASN A 570 -14.34 28.60 -36.00
N THR A 571 -14.51 29.58 -35.12
CA THR A 571 -13.56 29.89 -34.04
C THR A 571 -14.11 29.36 -32.73
N TYR A 572 -13.34 28.48 -32.08
CA TYR A 572 -13.69 27.89 -30.79
C TYR A 572 -12.98 28.66 -29.69
N TYR A 573 -13.73 29.41 -28.88
CA TYR A 573 -13.21 30.18 -27.75
C TYR A 573 -12.96 29.26 -26.56
N TYR A 574 -11.85 29.48 -25.89
CA TYR A 574 -11.39 28.68 -24.75
C TYR A 574 -12.33 28.83 -23.56
N CYS A 575 -12.68 27.72 -22.93
CA CYS A 575 -13.48 27.64 -21.72
C CYS A 575 -12.67 26.91 -20.65
N GLU A 576 -12.23 27.64 -19.61
CA GLU A 576 -11.56 27.03 -18.46
C GLU A 576 -12.59 26.38 -17.54
N THR A 577 -12.64 25.06 -17.48
CA THR A 577 -13.65 24.33 -16.70
C THR A 577 -13.16 23.94 -15.31
N THR A 578 -11.84 23.87 -15.09
CA THR A 578 -11.24 23.38 -13.83
C THR A 578 -11.16 24.42 -12.72
N SER A 579 -11.17 25.70 -13.09
CA SER A 579 -10.93 26.80 -12.17
C SER A 579 -12.10 27.78 -12.20
N ASP A 580 -12.46 28.29 -11.03
CA ASP A 580 -13.52 29.27 -10.90
C ASP A 580 -13.12 30.65 -11.45
N GLY A 581 -14.12 31.49 -11.71
CA GLY A 581 -13.90 32.90 -12.01
C GLY A 581 -13.48 33.24 -13.45
N TYR A 582 -13.25 32.27 -14.33
CA TYR A 582 -12.95 32.52 -15.74
C TYR A 582 -14.19 32.61 -16.60
N ASP A 583 -14.23 33.61 -17.48
CA ASP A 583 -15.28 33.74 -18.48
C ASP A 583 -14.88 33.13 -19.83
N VAL A 584 -15.86 32.90 -20.72
CA VAL A 584 -15.62 32.33 -22.05
C VAL A 584 -14.64 33.20 -22.83
N GLY A 585 -13.58 32.59 -23.35
CA GLY A 585 -12.50 33.27 -24.07
C GLY A 585 -11.38 33.80 -23.17
N GLU A 586 -11.48 33.70 -21.84
CA GLU A 586 -10.37 34.04 -20.94
C GLU A 586 -9.38 32.88 -20.79
N ASN A 587 -8.09 33.19 -20.77
CA ASN A 587 -7.03 32.20 -20.60
C ASN A 587 -6.34 32.41 -19.24
N PRO A 588 -6.33 31.40 -18.34
CA PRO A 588 -5.69 31.51 -17.03
C PRO A 588 -4.18 31.73 -17.11
N ASN A 589 -3.51 31.32 -18.20
CA ASN A 589 -2.07 31.38 -18.31
C ASN A 589 -1.55 31.68 -19.72
N THR A 590 -1.46 32.97 -20.05
CA THR A 590 -0.93 33.48 -21.33
C THR A 590 0.53 33.09 -21.64
N GLN A 591 1.30 32.56 -20.67
CA GLN A 591 2.69 32.14 -20.87
C GLN A 591 2.87 30.64 -21.14
N LEU A 592 2.01 29.77 -20.58
CA LEU A 592 2.15 28.31 -20.73
C LEU A 592 1.92 27.80 -22.15
N TYR A 593 1.03 28.47 -22.90
CA TYR A 593 0.54 27.95 -24.19
C TYR A 593 1.18 28.61 -25.42
N ASN A 594 2.02 29.62 -25.22
CA ASN A 594 2.68 30.31 -26.32
C ASN A 594 3.71 29.40 -27.01
N GLY A 595 3.41 28.99 -28.24
CA GLY A 595 4.27 28.12 -29.06
C GLY A 595 4.05 26.61 -28.84
N ARG A 596 3.04 26.19 -28.08
CA ARG A 596 2.63 24.78 -27.97
C ARG A 596 1.64 24.43 -29.08
N THR A 597 1.65 23.16 -29.51
CA THR A 597 0.64 22.63 -30.42
C THR A 597 -0.59 22.25 -29.60
N VAL A 598 -1.77 22.70 -30.06
CA VAL A 598 -3.07 22.29 -29.50
C VAL A 598 -3.74 21.40 -30.52
N THR A 599 -4.20 20.23 -30.08
CA THR A 599 -5.04 19.37 -30.91
C THR A 599 -6.48 19.73 -30.63
N LEU A 600 -7.22 20.04 -31.70
CA LEU A 600 -8.61 20.45 -31.62
C LEU A 600 -9.49 19.35 -32.19
N ILE A 601 -10.37 18.80 -31.35
CA ILE A 601 -11.34 17.78 -31.72
C ILE A 601 -12.72 18.44 -31.69
N THR A 602 -13.16 18.94 -32.84
CA THR A 602 -14.53 19.49 -32.98
C THR A 602 -15.52 18.40 -32.64
N ILE A 603 -16.57 18.67 -31.85
CA ILE A 603 -17.70 17.74 -31.64
C ILE A 603 -18.71 17.95 -32.76
#